data_AF-A0A966XT99-F1
#
_entry.id   AF-A0A966XT99-F1
#
_cell.length_a   1.000
_cell.length_b   1.000
_cell.length_c   1.000
_cell.angle_alpha   90.00
_cell.angle_beta   90.00
_cell.angle_gamma   90.00
#
_symmetry.space_group_name_H-M   'P 1'
#
loop_
_entity.id
_entity.type
_entity.pdbx_description
1 polymer ?
#
loop_
_entity_poly.entity_id
_entity_poly.type
_entity_poly.pdbx_seq_one_letter_code
_entity_poly.pdbx_strand_id
1 'polypeptide(L)'
;RFYQKITDIYATSIDYDPTQPQSILFFQTVQNKLHWAITGQTAAEIIHSRADKTKPHMGLNTWKGSAHGGKPRKADVGIAKNYLNAEELAALNNLVEQYLVFAQGQAMRRVAMDMGDWIAKLHGFLSINDRDILDHAGKISHDMAVAHAEGQYEFFNLERVRAADVLESDFDRAMAALPMASNTSLNPKKLLNTKPNTSRKK
;
A
#
# COMPACT_ATOMS: atom_id res chain seq x y z
N ARG A 1 10.92 1.51 1.13
CA ARG A 1 12.01 0.50 1.08
C ARG A 1 12.50 0.26 -0.35
N PHE A 2 11.65 -0.10 -1.33
CA PHE A 2 12.06 -0.29 -2.75
C PHE A 2 12.71 0.94 -3.40
N TYR A 3 11.97 2.05 -3.53
CA TYR A 3 12.52 3.30 -4.08
C TYR A 3 13.61 3.93 -3.20
N GLN A 4 13.64 3.59 -1.91
CA GLN A 4 14.72 4.02 -1.01
C GLN A 4 16.08 3.47 -1.47
N LYS A 5 16.15 2.18 -1.82
CA LYS A 5 17.40 1.56 -2.29
C LYS A 5 17.89 2.17 -3.60
N ILE A 6 16.95 2.52 -4.48
CA ILE A 6 17.22 3.24 -5.73
C ILE A 6 17.80 4.62 -5.41
N THR A 7 17.18 5.37 -4.48
CA THR A 7 17.71 6.65 -4.00
C THR A 7 19.10 6.53 -3.39
N ASP A 8 19.40 5.47 -2.63
CA ASP A 8 20.70 5.31 -1.96
C ASP A 8 21.87 5.20 -2.96
N ILE A 9 21.65 4.58 -4.12
CA ILE A 9 22.64 4.52 -5.20
C ILE A 9 22.76 5.86 -5.90
N TYR A 10 21.65 6.50 -6.24
CA TYR A 10 21.71 7.75 -6.99
C TYR A 10 22.11 8.96 -6.14
N ALA A 11 22.04 8.82 -4.82
CA ALA A 11 22.67 9.75 -3.90
C ALA A 11 24.21 9.75 -4.01
N THR A 12 24.81 8.77 -4.70
CA THR A 12 26.26 8.78 -5.01
C THR A 12 26.59 9.53 -6.30
N SER A 13 25.60 10.02 -7.05
CA SER A 13 25.85 10.84 -8.25
C SER A 13 26.46 12.17 -7.84
N ILE A 14 27.36 12.68 -8.68
CA ILE A 14 28.10 13.92 -8.40
C ILE A 14 27.21 15.18 -8.35
N ASP A 15 26.08 15.13 -9.05
CA ASP A 15 25.11 16.19 -9.25
C ASP A 15 23.81 15.98 -8.44
N TYR A 16 23.80 15.00 -7.52
CA TYR A 16 22.59 14.70 -6.75
C TYR A 16 22.27 15.78 -5.71
N ASP A 17 21.07 16.35 -5.84
CA ASP A 17 20.45 17.19 -4.82
C ASP A 17 18.96 16.82 -4.71
N PRO A 18 18.48 16.29 -3.57
CA PRO A 18 17.09 15.85 -3.42
C PRO A 18 16.07 16.98 -3.53
N THR A 19 16.50 18.24 -3.39
CA THR A 19 15.64 19.42 -3.49
C THR A 19 15.51 19.95 -4.91
N GLN A 20 16.37 19.50 -5.82
CA GLN A 20 16.38 20.00 -7.19
C GLN A 20 15.33 19.33 -8.08
N PRO A 21 14.65 20.10 -8.95
CA PRO A 21 13.70 19.56 -9.93
C PRO A 21 14.28 18.45 -10.81
N GLN A 22 15.57 18.52 -11.13
CA GLN A 22 16.26 17.52 -11.95
C GLN A 22 16.28 16.14 -11.28
N SER A 23 16.55 16.07 -9.97
CA SER A 23 16.53 14.82 -9.21
C SER A 23 15.12 14.22 -9.16
N ILE A 24 14.10 15.06 -8.97
CA ILE A 24 12.69 14.62 -8.97
C ILE A 24 12.33 14.03 -10.35
N LEU A 25 12.65 14.75 -11.43
CA LEU A 25 12.40 14.31 -12.80
C LEU A 25 13.14 13.01 -13.12
N PHE A 26 14.38 12.88 -12.64
CA PHE A 26 15.15 11.66 -12.77
C PHE A 26 14.44 10.47 -12.11
N PHE A 27 13.99 10.59 -10.86
CA PHE A 27 13.30 9.48 -10.18
C PHE A 27 11.99 9.10 -10.86
N GLN A 28 11.25 10.09 -11.35
CA GLN A 28 10.04 9.87 -12.15
C GLN A 28 10.37 9.11 -13.45
N THR A 29 11.45 9.49 -14.12
CA THR A 29 11.93 8.84 -15.36
C THR A 29 12.33 7.39 -15.11
N VAL A 30 13.15 7.12 -14.10
CA VAL A 30 13.56 5.77 -13.71
C VAL A 30 12.35 4.93 -13.35
N GLN A 31 11.44 5.46 -12.53
CA GLN A 31 10.22 4.77 -12.13
C GLN A 31 9.36 4.38 -13.33
N ASN A 32 9.13 5.30 -14.27
CA ASN A 32 8.33 5.00 -15.46
C ASN A 32 9.00 3.98 -16.37
N LYS A 33 10.32 4.06 -16.57
CA LYS A 33 11.06 3.05 -17.35
C LYS A 33 10.96 1.65 -16.73
N LEU A 34 11.08 1.55 -15.42
CA LEU A 34 10.96 0.26 -14.71
C LEU A 34 9.54 -0.30 -14.77
N HIS A 35 8.51 0.52 -14.58
CA HIS A 35 7.12 0.05 -14.74
C HIS A 35 6.83 -0.37 -16.18
N TRP A 36 7.32 0.39 -17.16
CA TRP A 36 7.13 0.07 -18.57
C TRP A 36 7.76 -1.26 -18.95
N ALA A 37 9.00 -1.52 -18.52
CA ALA A 37 9.70 -2.77 -18.79
C ALA A 37 8.98 -4.03 -18.26
N ILE A 38 8.06 -3.86 -17.30
CA ILE A 38 7.29 -4.95 -16.69
C ILE A 38 5.85 -5.01 -17.23
N THR A 39 5.22 -3.86 -17.49
CA THR A 39 3.78 -3.77 -17.69
C THR A 39 3.35 -3.15 -19.03
N GLY A 40 4.30 -2.57 -19.79
CA GLY A 40 4.01 -1.76 -20.97
C GLY A 40 3.24 -0.47 -20.67
N GLN A 41 3.25 -0.01 -19.41
CA GLN A 41 2.54 1.17 -18.95
C GLN A 41 3.41 2.03 -18.02
N THR A 42 3.22 3.33 -18.11
CA THR A 42 3.74 4.29 -17.13
C THR A 42 3.00 4.16 -15.79
N ALA A 43 3.56 4.72 -14.72
CA ALA A 43 2.92 4.71 -13.41
C ALA A 43 1.52 5.34 -13.43
N ALA A 44 1.36 6.44 -14.17
CA ALA A 44 0.06 7.12 -14.33
C ALA A 44 -0.95 6.24 -15.08
N GLU A 45 -0.53 5.58 -16.16
CA GLU A 45 -1.39 4.67 -16.92
C GLU A 45 -1.82 3.45 -16.10
N ILE A 46 -0.93 2.88 -15.28
CA ILE A 46 -1.26 1.78 -14.35
C ILE A 46 -2.33 2.24 -13.36
N ILE A 47 -2.14 3.38 -12.71
CA ILE A 47 -3.11 3.91 -11.73
C ILE A 47 -4.46 4.14 -12.40
N HIS A 48 -4.46 4.86 -13.52
CA HIS A 48 -5.69 5.21 -14.22
C HIS A 48 -6.44 3.96 -14.74
N SER A 49 -5.73 2.99 -15.31
CA SER A 49 -6.36 1.79 -15.90
C SER A 49 -6.81 0.77 -14.85
N ARG A 50 -6.19 0.74 -13.66
CA ARG A 50 -6.44 -0.31 -12.65
C ARG A 50 -7.25 0.15 -11.45
N ALA A 51 -7.28 1.44 -11.13
CA ALA A 51 -8.10 1.98 -10.06
C ALA A 51 -9.59 1.88 -10.42
N ASP A 52 -10.30 1.01 -9.70
CA ASP A 52 -11.69 0.67 -9.99
C ASP A 52 -12.43 0.31 -8.70
N LYS A 53 -13.37 1.17 -8.28
CA LYS A 53 -14.14 0.99 -7.04
C LYS A 53 -14.93 -0.32 -6.95
N THR A 54 -15.24 -0.95 -8.09
CA THR A 54 -16.05 -2.17 -8.14
C THR A 54 -15.23 -3.42 -7.80
N LYS A 55 -13.89 -3.33 -7.83
CA LYS A 55 -12.99 -4.43 -7.50
C LYS A 55 -12.69 -4.49 -6.00
N PRO A 56 -12.34 -5.68 -5.47
CA PRO A 56 -11.79 -5.80 -4.12
C PRO A 56 -10.64 -4.81 -3.92
N HIS A 57 -10.70 -4.05 -2.83
CA HIS A 57 -9.69 -3.03 -2.50
C HIS A 57 -9.39 -2.04 -3.63
N MET A 58 -10.37 -1.79 -4.51
CA MET A 58 -10.25 -0.96 -5.69
C MET A 58 -9.25 -1.44 -6.76
N GLY A 59 -8.90 -2.72 -6.73
CA GLY A 59 -7.85 -3.29 -7.57
C GLY A 59 -6.43 -3.16 -7.00
N LEU A 60 -6.27 -2.61 -5.79
CA LEU A 60 -5.01 -2.65 -5.07
C LEU A 60 -4.69 -4.08 -4.65
N ASN A 61 -3.46 -4.52 -4.91
CA ASN A 61 -2.92 -5.80 -4.47
C ASN A 61 -2.00 -5.66 -3.25
N THR A 62 -1.37 -4.50 -3.07
CA THR A 62 -0.50 -4.23 -1.91
C THR A 62 -0.68 -2.79 -1.43
N TRP A 63 -0.57 -2.53 -0.13
CA TRP A 63 -0.53 -1.19 0.46
C TRP A 63 0.06 -1.23 1.88
N LYS A 64 0.32 -0.07 2.49
CA LYS A 64 0.88 -0.02 3.85
C LYS A 64 -0.12 -0.63 4.84
N GLY A 65 0.28 -1.71 5.51
CA GLY A 65 -0.55 -2.44 6.48
C GLY A 65 -1.38 -3.59 5.91
N SER A 66 -1.39 -3.79 4.58
CA SER A 66 -2.11 -4.90 3.92
C SER A 66 -1.80 -6.28 4.53
N ALA A 67 -0.53 -6.56 4.83
CA ALA A 67 -0.08 -7.82 5.45
C ALA A 67 -0.64 -8.09 6.86
N HIS A 68 -1.22 -7.09 7.51
CA HIS A 68 -1.82 -7.19 8.85
C HIS A 68 -3.33 -6.92 8.82
N GLY A 69 -3.97 -7.10 7.66
CA GLY A 69 -5.41 -6.83 7.49
C GLY A 69 -5.77 -5.34 7.51
N GLY A 70 -4.78 -4.44 7.39
CA GLY A 70 -5.00 -3.01 7.30
C GLY A 70 -5.79 -2.65 6.05
N LYS A 71 -6.69 -1.67 6.16
CA LYS A 71 -7.55 -1.23 5.06
C LYS A 71 -6.83 -0.22 4.14
N PRO A 72 -7.11 -0.20 2.82
CA PRO A 72 -6.58 0.84 1.93
C PRO A 72 -7.00 2.24 2.37
N ARG A 73 -6.10 3.21 2.21
CA ARG A 73 -6.29 4.64 2.48
C ARG A 73 -6.15 5.45 1.20
N LYS A 74 -6.65 6.69 1.19
CA LYS A 74 -6.56 7.60 0.02
C LYS A 74 -5.12 7.75 -0.47
N ALA A 75 -4.15 7.92 0.44
CA ALA A 75 -2.73 8.01 0.09
C ALA A 75 -2.14 6.76 -0.58
N ASP A 76 -2.79 5.60 -0.47
CA ASP A 76 -2.31 4.36 -1.08
C ASP A 76 -2.75 4.23 -2.55
N VAL A 77 -3.76 4.98 -3.01
CA VAL A 77 -4.38 4.83 -4.35
C VAL A 77 -3.60 5.51 -5.47
N GLY A 78 -2.73 6.47 -5.14
CA GLY A 78 -1.85 7.15 -6.10
C GLY A 78 -0.51 6.43 -6.35
N ILE A 79 -0.34 5.21 -5.82
CA ILE A 79 0.92 4.47 -5.91
C ILE A 79 0.77 3.34 -6.93
N ALA A 80 1.34 3.47 -8.13
CA ALA A 80 1.22 2.49 -9.21
C ALA A 80 1.60 1.06 -8.81
N LYS A 81 2.71 0.91 -8.06
CA LYS A 81 3.19 -0.37 -7.54
C LYS A 81 2.12 -1.14 -6.74
N ASN A 82 1.19 -0.43 -6.09
CA ASN A 82 0.14 -1.04 -5.31
C ASN A 82 -0.89 -1.79 -6.17
N TYR A 83 -0.98 -1.50 -7.47
CA TYR A 83 -1.86 -2.17 -8.44
C TYR A 83 -1.16 -3.28 -9.24
N LEU A 84 0.13 -3.54 -9.00
CA LEU A 84 0.83 -4.65 -9.64
C LEU A 84 0.37 -5.97 -9.07
N ASN A 85 0.17 -6.97 -9.93
CA ASN A 85 -0.10 -8.32 -9.50
C ASN A 85 1.18 -8.98 -8.93
N ALA A 86 1.07 -10.21 -8.41
CA ALA A 86 2.21 -10.88 -7.77
C ALA A 86 3.38 -11.13 -8.73
N GLU A 87 3.10 -11.50 -9.98
CA GLU A 87 4.12 -11.78 -11.00
C GLU A 87 4.83 -10.49 -11.44
N GLU A 88 4.07 -9.44 -11.74
CA GLU A 88 4.60 -8.11 -12.08
C GLU A 88 5.44 -7.55 -10.93
N LEU A 89 4.97 -7.67 -9.69
CA LEU A 89 5.70 -7.19 -8.53
C LEU A 89 7.00 -7.99 -8.31
N ALA A 90 6.96 -9.31 -8.51
CA ALA A 90 8.16 -10.16 -8.44
C ALA A 90 9.16 -9.79 -9.53
N ALA A 91 8.70 -9.61 -10.77
CA ALA A 91 9.53 -9.22 -11.90
C ALA A 91 10.14 -7.82 -11.71
N LEU A 92 9.35 -6.85 -11.22
CA LEU A 92 9.82 -5.50 -10.88
C LEU A 92 10.89 -5.54 -9.78
N ASN A 93 10.66 -6.33 -8.72
CA ASN A 93 11.64 -6.50 -7.65
C ASN A 93 12.95 -7.10 -8.16
N ASN A 94 12.85 -8.16 -8.97
CA ASN A 94 14.00 -8.83 -9.54
C ASN A 94 14.80 -7.91 -10.48
N LEU A 95 14.13 -7.16 -11.36
CA LEU A 95 14.77 -6.22 -12.28
C LEU A 95 15.55 -5.13 -11.51
N VAL A 96 14.95 -4.60 -10.45
CA VAL A 96 15.61 -3.59 -9.62
C VAL A 96 16.76 -4.15 -8.82
N GLU A 97 16.63 -5.35 -8.24
CA GLU A 97 17.76 -5.98 -7.54
C GLU A 97 18.97 -6.17 -8.46
N GLN A 98 18.74 -6.64 -9.69
CA GLN A 98 19.81 -6.77 -10.68
C GLN A 98 20.44 -5.41 -11.04
N TYR A 99 19.60 -4.37 -11.23
CA TYR A 99 20.09 -3.04 -11.53
C TYR A 99 20.91 -2.44 -10.36
N LEU A 100 20.49 -2.66 -9.11
CA LEU A 100 21.23 -2.22 -7.93
C LEU A 100 22.61 -2.90 -7.84
N VAL A 101 22.69 -4.21 -8.14
CA VAL A 101 23.98 -4.93 -8.21
C VAL A 101 24.88 -4.35 -9.29
N PHE A 102 24.34 -4.05 -10.47
CA PHE A 102 25.08 -3.40 -11.55
C PHE A 102 25.64 -2.04 -11.09
N ALA A 103 24.80 -1.21 -10.47
CA ALA A 103 25.18 0.12 -10.05
C ALA A 103 26.20 0.10 -8.90
N GLN A 104 26.08 -0.83 -7.95
CA GLN A 104 27.10 -1.07 -6.94
C GLN A 104 28.45 -1.43 -7.57
N GLY A 105 28.47 -2.24 -8.63
CA GLY A 105 29.69 -2.55 -9.39
C GLY A 105 30.35 -1.34 -10.02
N GLN A 106 29.58 -0.38 -10.55
CA GLN A 106 30.12 0.89 -11.06
C GLN A 106 30.73 1.74 -9.93
N ALA A 107 30.02 1.84 -8.80
CA ALA A 107 30.48 2.56 -7.63
C ALA A 107 31.79 1.98 -7.06
N MET A 108 31.92 0.65 -6.98
CA MET A 108 33.14 -0.04 -6.53
C MET A 108 34.35 0.26 -7.43
N ARG A 109 34.12 0.48 -8.73
CA ARG A 109 35.16 0.87 -9.69
C ARG A 109 35.51 2.37 -9.62
N ARG A 110 34.88 3.13 -8.73
CA ARG A 110 35.04 4.59 -8.59
C ARG A 110 34.79 5.34 -9.90
N VAL A 111 33.86 4.83 -10.72
CA VAL A 111 33.41 5.55 -11.91
C VAL A 111 32.49 6.67 -11.42
N ALA A 112 32.95 7.92 -11.53
CA ALA A 112 32.11 9.08 -11.28
C ALA A 112 31.01 9.11 -12.36
N MET A 113 29.76 9.21 -11.93
CA MET A 113 28.59 9.25 -12.80
C MET A 113 27.68 10.39 -12.36
N ASP A 114 27.14 11.10 -13.33
CA ASP A 114 26.02 12.03 -13.10
C ASP A 114 24.67 11.32 -13.25
N MET A 115 23.58 12.02 -12.94
CA MET A 115 22.23 11.47 -13.06
C MET A 115 21.86 11.11 -14.51
N GLY A 116 22.41 11.80 -15.51
CA GLY A 116 22.23 11.49 -16.93
C GLY A 116 22.90 10.17 -17.33
N ASP A 117 24.13 9.95 -16.87
CA ASP A 117 24.88 8.72 -17.06
C ASP A 117 24.11 7.52 -16.50
N TRP A 118 23.50 7.68 -15.33
CA TRP A 118 22.68 6.63 -14.73
C TRP A 118 21.44 6.29 -15.56
N ILE A 119 20.76 7.29 -16.14
CA ILE A 119 19.66 7.04 -17.08
C ILE A 119 20.15 6.27 -18.30
N ALA A 120 21.29 6.66 -18.87
CA ALA A 120 21.88 5.99 -20.03
C ALA A 120 22.27 4.54 -19.71
N LYS A 121 22.85 4.27 -18.53
CA LYS A 121 23.15 2.90 -18.09
C LYS A 121 21.89 2.09 -17.83
N LEU A 122 20.85 2.67 -17.25
CA LEU A 122 19.56 2.00 -17.09
C LEU A 122 18.97 1.62 -18.45
N HIS A 123 19.02 2.52 -19.43
CA HIS A 123 18.58 2.22 -20.79
C HIS A 123 19.31 1.00 -21.36
N GLY A 124 20.66 1.02 -21.35
CA GLY A 124 21.44 -0.11 -21.86
C GLY A 124 21.22 -1.41 -21.08
N PHE A 125 21.04 -1.33 -19.76
CA PHE A 125 20.70 -2.47 -18.92
C PHE A 125 19.36 -3.09 -19.31
N LEU A 126 18.32 -2.28 -19.54
CA LEU A 126 17.02 -2.76 -20.01
C LEU A 126 17.12 -3.39 -21.41
N SER A 127 17.89 -2.78 -22.32
CA SER A 127 18.09 -3.31 -23.67
C SER A 127 18.75 -4.70 -23.66
N ILE A 128 19.79 -4.91 -22.85
CA ILE A 128 20.50 -6.19 -22.75
C ILE A 128 19.62 -7.29 -22.13
N ASN A 129 18.60 -6.90 -21.37
CA ASN A 129 17.62 -7.81 -20.77
C ASN A 129 16.38 -8.04 -21.66
N ASP A 130 16.46 -7.68 -22.94
CA ASP A 130 15.37 -7.81 -23.93
C ASP A 130 14.04 -7.22 -23.43
N ARG A 131 14.11 -6.08 -22.72
CA ARG A 131 12.93 -5.37 -22.22
C ARG A 131 12.53 -4.25 -23.16
N ASP A 132 11.23 -4.05 -23.29
CA ASP A 132 10.69 -2.84 -23.92
C ASP A 132 11.08 -1.61 -23.10
N ILE A 133 11.46 -0.54 -23.79
CA ILE A 133 11.94 0.69 -23.17
C ILE A 133 11.00 1.83 -23.50
N LEU A 134 10.54 2.53 -22.47
CA LEU A 134 9.77 3.75 -22.64
C LEU A 134 10.61 4.83 -23.31
N ASP A 135 10.17 5.28 -24.50
CA ASP A 135 10.77 6.33 -25.32
C ASP A 135 9.88 7.58 -25.44
N HIS A 136 8.66 7.55 -24.88
CA HIS A 136 7.72 8.68 -24.82
C HIS A 136 7.28 9.00 -23.38
N ALA A 137 6.48 10.06 -23.20
CA ALA A 137 6.06 10.52 -21.86
C ALA A 137 4.84 9.76 -21.27
N GLY A 138 4.37 8.70 -21.92
CA GLY A 138 3.03 8.13 -21.67
C GLY A 138 1.88 8.93 -22.30
N LYS A 139 0.65 8.47 -22.11
CA LYS A 139 -0.58 9.09 -22.63
C LYS A 139 -1.44 9.75 -21.55
N ILE A 140 -1.21 9.41 -20.29
CA ILE A 140 -2.00 9.88 -19.14
C ILE A 140 -1.09 10.68 -18.21
N SER A 141 -1.54 11.87 -17.80
CA SER A 141 -0.81 12.69 -16.83
C SER A 141 -0.95 12.15 -15.42
N HIS A 142 0.04 12.44 -14.57
CA HIS A 142 0.01 12.04 -13.16
C HIS A 142 -1.23 12.58 -12.44
N ASP A 143 -1.52 13.87 -12.61
CA ASP A 143 -2.66 14.52 -11.95
C ASP A 143 -4.00 13.91 -12.37
N MET A 144 -4.16 13.57 -13.65
CA MET A 144 -5.36 12.89 -14.16
C MET A 144 -5.51 11.51 -13.53
N ALA A 145 -4.42 10.74 -13.47
CA ALA A 145 -4.45 9.40 -12.88
C ALA A 145 -4.77 9.43 -11.38
N VAL A 146 -4.16 10.36 -10.63
CA VAL A 146 -4.42 10.53 -9.18
C VAL A 146 -5.85 11.00 -8.94
N ALA A 147 -6.33 12.02 -9.67
CA ALA A 147 -7.70 12.50 -9.52
C ALA A 147 -8.73 11.38 -9.80
N HIS A 148 -8.50 10.57 -10.83
CA HIS A 148 -9.34 9.40 -11.11
C HIS A 148 -9.33 8.40 -9.95
N ALA A 149 -8.15 7.98 -9.50
CA ALA A 149 -8.03 6.99 -8.42
C ALA A 149 -8.60 7.48 -7.08
N GLU A 150 -8.42 8.76 -6.77
CA GLU A 150 -9.02 9.39 -5.59
C GLU A 150 -10.55 9.44 -5.69
N GLY A 151 -11.11 9.77 -6.86
CA GLY A 151 -12.54 9.71 -7.10
C GLY A 151 -13.11 8.30 -6.91
N GLN A 152 -12.43 7.27 -7.44
CA GLN A 152 -12.79 5.87 -7.18
C GLN A 152 -12.74 5.53 -5.68
N TYR A 153 -11.76 6.07 -4.95
CA TYR A 153 -11.60 5.82 -3.52
C TYR A 153 -12.73 6.39 -2.69
N GLU A 154 -13.24 7.56 -3.04
CA GLU A 154 -14.34 8.19 -2.31
C GLU A 154 -15.60 7.33 -2.35
N PHE A 155 -15.95 6.79 -3.52
CA PHE A 155 -17.08 5.86 -3.64
C PHE A 155 -16.83 4.55 -2.87
N PHE A 156 -15.66 3.94 -3.06
CA PHE A 156 -15.29 2.70 -2.36
C PHE A 156 -15.33 2.85 -0.83
N ASN A 157 -14.79 3.96 -0.32
CA ASN A 157 -14.76 4.23 1.12
C ASN A 157 -16.16 4.50 1.67
N LEU A 158 -17.02 5.21 0.92
CA LEU A 158 -18.40 5.46 1.33
C LEU A 158 -19.20 4.15 1.44
N GLU A 159 -19.09 3.26 0.45
CA GLU A 159 -19.74 1.94 0.51
C GLU A 159 -19.23 1.10 1.68
N ARG A 160 -17.92 1.13 1.94
CA ARG A 160 -17.30 0.44 3.07
C ARG A 160 -17.80 0.95 4.43
N VAL A 161 -17.97 2.26 4.59
CA VAL A 161 -18.51 2.86 5.82
C VAL A 161 -19.96 2.45 6.01
N ARG A 162 -20.80 2.59 4.99
CA ARG A 162 -22.21 2.15 5.04
C ARG A 162 -22.36 0.68 5.42
N ALA A 163 -21.52 -0.20 4.85
CA ALA A 163 -21.53 -1.61 5.18
C ALA A 163 -21.12 -1.89 6.64
N ALA A 164 -20.22 -1.09 7.21
CA ALA A 164 -19.82 -1.20 8.61
C ALA A 164 -20.94 -0.76 9.55
N ASP A 165 -21.63 0.35 9.25
CA ASP A 165 -22.76 0.87 10.04
C ASP A 165 -23.92 -0.15 10.10
N VAL A 166 -24.17 -0.87 9.01
CA VAL A 166 -25.18 -1.95 8.97
C VAL A 166 -24.79 -3.11 9.89
N LEU A 167 -23.51 -3.44 9.97
CA LEU A 167 -22.99 -4.51 10.83
C LEU A 167 -23.02 -4.11 12.32
N GLU A 168 -22.84 -2.83 12.61
CA GLU A 168 -23.01 -2.29 13.97
C GLU A 168 -24.51 -2.28 14.37
N SER A 169 -25.43 -2.08 13.43
CA SER A 169 -26.87 -2.28 13.67
C SER A 169 -27.25 -3.74 13.97
N ASP A 170 -26.47 -4.72 13.53
CA ASP A 170 -26.68 -6.12 13.94
C ASP A 170 -26.38 -6.33 15.45
N PHE A 171 -25.56 -5.49 16.09
CA PHE A 171 -25.43 -5.45 17.55
C PHE A 171 -26.72 -5.01 18.22
N ASP A 172 -27.41 -3.99 17.69
CA ASP A 172 -28.73 -3.59 18.18
C ASP A 172 -29.76 -4.72 18.03
N ARG A 173 -29.68 -5.46 16.91
CA ARG A 173 -30.50 -6.66 16.67
C ARG A 173 -30.16 -7.79 17.66
N ALA A 174 -28.90 -8.00 17.99
CA ALA A 174 -28.47 -8.97 18.99
C ALA A 174 -28.91 -8.56 20.41
N MET A 175 -28.85 -7.27 20.74
CA MET A 175 -29.34 -6.71 22.00
C MET A 175 -30.85 -6.85 22.14
N ALA A 176 -31.61 -6.66 21.06
CA ALA A 176 -33.05 -6.88 21.05
C ALA A 176 -33.45 -8.37 21.20
N ALA A 177 -32.54 -9.29 20.87
CA ALA A 177 -32.75 -10.73 20.99
C ALA A 177 -32.37 -11.30 22.37
N LEU A 178 -31.78 -10.50 23.27
CA LEU A 178 -31.52 -10.93 24.64
C LEU A 178 -32.82 -10.98 25.45
N PRO A 179 -33.12 -12.07 26.18
CA PRO A 179 -34.28 -12.11 27.05
C PRO A 179 -34.12 -11.08 28.16
N MET A 180 -35.06 -10.12 28.23
CA MET A 180 -35.10 -9.13 29.30
C MET A 180 -35.10 -9.85 30.65
N ALA A 181 -34.05 -9.63 31.45
CA ALA A 181 -33.93 -10.24 32.76
C ALA A 181 -35.19 -9.95 33.58
N SER A 182 -35.95 -11.00 33.88
CA SER A 182 -37.18 -10.90 34.68
C SER A 182 -36.84 -10.26 36.02
N ASN A 183 -37.46 -9.12 36.29
CA ASN A 183 -37.42 -8.41 37.57
C ASN A 183 -37.75 -9.40 38.70
N THR A 184 -36.71 -9.96 39.32
CA THR A 184 -36.89 -10.80 40.51
C THR A 184 -36.87 -9.83 41.68
N SER A 185 -38.07 -9.41 42.11
CA SER A 185 -38.23 -8.61 43.31
C SER A 185 -37.58 -9.33 44.49
N LEU A 186 -36.52 -8.75 45.05
CA LEU A 186 -35.95 -9.18 46.33
C LEU A 186 -37.00 -8.98 47.43
N ASN A 187 -37.58 -10.08 47.92
CA ASN A 187 -38.54 -10.09 49.01
C ASN A 187 -37.78 -10.00 50.36
N PRO A 188 -37.93 -8.94 51.17
CA PRO A 188 -37.05 -8.67 52.32
C PRO A 188 -37.30 -9.53 53.57
N LYS A 189 -38.03 -10.65 53.50
CA LYS A 189 -38.42 -11.46 54.68
C LYS A 189 -37.56 -12.70 54.98
N LYS A 190 -36.33 -12.79 54.48
CA LYS A 190 -35.36 -13.85 54.87
C LYS A 190 -34.20 -13.30 55.71
N LEU A 191 -34.51 -12.50 56.72
CA LEU A 191 -33.63 -12.23 57.85
C LEU A 191 -34.39 -12.65 59.11
N LEU A 192 -34.37 -13.94 59.44
CA LEU A 192 -34.50 -14.50 60.80
C LEU A 192 -34.59 -16.03 60.70
N ASN A 193 -33.46 -16.70 60.90
CA ASN A 193 -33.29 -17.92 61.70
C ASN A 193 -32.03 -18.66 61.28
N THR A 194 -30.91 -18.30 61.90
CA THR A 194 -29.79 -19.21 62.10
C THR A 194 -29.63 -19.43 63.61
N LYS A 195 -30.19 -20.53 64.10
CA LYS A 195 -29.62 -21.26 65.23
C LYS A 195 -29.29 -22.66 64.71
N PRO A 196 -28.06 -23.12 64.96
CA PRO A 196 -27.91 -24.28 65.82
C PRO A 196 -26.78 -24.02 66.83
N ASN A 197 -27.10 -24.07 68.12
CA ASN A 197 -27.05 -25.25 68.99
C ASN A 197 -25.62 -25.79 69.25
N THR A 198 -25.27 -25.63 70.53
CA THR A 198 -24.17 -26.15 71.35
C THR A 198 -23.61 -27.52 70.93
N SER A 199 -22.30 -27.78 70.99
CA SER A 199 -21.52 -28.21 72.18
C SER A 199 -20.18 -28.79 71.66
N ARG A 200 -19.03 -28.87 72.33
CA ARG A 200 -18.45 -28.39 73.61
C ARG A 200 -17.01 -28.99 73.67
N LYS A 201 -16.01 -28.22 74.15
CA LYS A 201 -14.78 -28.61 74.91
C LYS A 201 -14.03 -29.89 74.48
N LYS A 202 -12.73 -29.88 74.19
CA LYS A 202 -11.55 -29.38 74.94
C LYS A 202 -10.37 -29.36 73.97
#